data_AF-A0A929WWT8-F1
#
_entry.id   AF-A0A929WWT8-F1
#
_cell.length_a   1.000
_cell.length_b   1.000
_cell.length_c   1.000
_cell.angle_alpha   90.00
_cell.angle_beta   90.00
_cell.angle_gamma   90.00
#
_symmetry.space_group_name_H-M   'P 1'
#
loop_
_entity.id
_entity.type
_entity.pdbx_description
1 polymer ?
#
loop_
_entity_poly.entity_id
_entity_poly.type
_entity_poly.pdbx_seq_one_letter_code
_entity_poly.pdbx_strand_id
1 'polypeptide(L)' 'TRLVNVHVQRLRSKIERDPEKPELVVTVRGVGYRAGAGA' A
#
# COMPACT_ATOMS: atom_id res chain seq x y z
N THR A 1 -1.91 6.31 14.30
CA THR A 1 -1.69 5.26 13.27
C THR A 1 -2.87 5.01 12.33
N ARG A 2 -4.10 5.52 12.57
CA ARG A 2 -5.24 5.31 11.64
C ARG A 2 -5.19 6.17 10.36
N LEU A 3 -4.63 7.39 10.45
CA LEU A 3 -4.52 8.30 9.29
C LEU A 3 -3.66 7.71 8.16
N VAL A 4 -2.49 7.16 8.50
CA VAL A 4 -1.59 6.54 7.51
C VAL A 4 -2.30 5.43 6.77
N ASN A 5 -3.01 4.53 7.46
CA ASN A 5 -3.73 3.42 6.84
C ASN A 5 -4.81 3.91 5.86
N VAL A 6 -5.57 4.95 6.24
CA VAL A 6 -6.60 5.55 5.36
C VAL A 6 -5.98 6.16 4.10
N HIS A 7 -4.87 6.90 4.26
CA HIS A 7 -4.20 7.50 3.12
C HIS A 7 -3.53 6.45 2.22
N VAL A 8 -2.96 5.39 2.79
CA VAL A 8 -2.40 4.26 2.02
C VAL A 8 -3.50 3.52 1.26
N GLN A 9 -4.66 3.27 1.87
CA GLN A 9 -5.79 2.68 1.16
C GLN A 9 -6.24 3.54 -0.03
N ARG A 10 -6.41 4.85 0.18
CA ARG A 10 -6.78 5.80 -0.88
C ARG A 10 -5.73 5.87 -1.99
N LEU A 11 -4.45 5.76 -1.62
CA LEU A 11 -3.35 5.71 -2.59
C LEU A 11 -3.43 4.44 -3.42
N ARG A 12 -3.54 3.27 -2.78
CA ARG A 12 -3.64 1.97 -3.46
C ARG A 12 -4.81 1.92 -4.43
N SER A 13 -5.97 2.44 -4.05
CA SER A 13 -7.13 2.53 -4.95
C SER A 13 -6.90 3.34 -6.22
N LYS A 14 -5.87 4.18 -6.28
CA LYS A 14 -5.54 5.02 -7.44
C LYS A 14 -4.40 4.47 -8.29
N ILE A 15 -3.45 3.78 -7.68
CA ILE A 15 -2.19 3.39 -8.34
C ILE A 15 -2.02 1.88 -8.52
N GLU A 16 -2.66 1.07 -7.69
CA GLU A 16 -2.56 -0.39 -7.81
C GLU A 16 -3.53 -0.87 -8.87
N ARG A 17 -3.14 -1.92 -9.60
CA ARG A 17 -4.03 -2.60 -10.52
C ARG A 17 -5.14 -3.36 -9.79
N ASP A 18 -4.78 -3.96 -8.66
CA ASP A 18 -5.70 -4.59 -7.71
C ASP A 18 -5.37 -4.09 -6.29
N PRO A 19 -6.21 -3.24 -5.67
CA PRO A 19 -5.97 -2.72 -4.33
C PRO A 19 -5.94 -3.78 -3.23
N GLU A 20 -6.55 -4.95 -3.45
CA GLU A 20 -6.53 -6.07 -2.49
C GLU A 20 -5.24 -6.89 -2.60
N LYS A 21 -4.56 -6.82 -3.75
CA LYS A 21 -3.25 -7.43 -4.02
C LYS A 21 -2.22 -6.36 -4.38
N PRO A 22 -1.82 -5.50 -3.42
CA PRO A 22 -0.94 -4.38 -3.71
C PRO A 22 0.49 -4.84 -4.05
N GLU A 23 0.99 -4.38 -5.20
CA GLU A 23 2.33 -4.67 -5.69
C GLU A 23 3.25 -3.46 -5.52
N LEU A 24 2.73 -2.24 -5.61
CA LEU A 24 3.53 -1.00 -5.51
C LEU A 24 3.73 -0.54 -4.06
N VAL A 25 2.72 -0.67 -3.19
CA VAL A 25 2.80 -0.26 -1.79
C VAL A 25 2.52 -1.47 -0.91
N VAL A 26 3.55 -2.16 -0.44
CA VAL A 26 3.43 -3.44 0.29
C VAL A 26 3.44 -3.19 1.80
N THR A 27 2.53 -3.85 2.52
CA THR A 27 2.52 -3.82 4.00
C THR A 27 3.59 -4.75 4.55
N VAL A 28 4.46 -4.24 5.41
CA VAL A 28 5.42 -5.02 6.20
C VAL A 28 4.89 -5.09 7.63
N ARG A 29 4.40 -6.27 8.03
CA ARG A 29 3.77 -6.46 9.35
C ARG A 29 4.74 -6.12 10.48
N GLY A 30 4.27 -5.36 11.46
CA GLY A 30 5.08 -4.89 12.60
C GLY A 30 6.04 -3.74 12.29
N VAL A 31 6.12 -3.29 11.04
CA VAL A 31 7.05 -2.22 10.61
C VAL A 31 6.31 -1.06 9.95
N GLY A 32 5.50 -1.31 8.91
CA GLY A 32 4.82 -0.26 8.16
C GLY A 32 4.59 -0.62 6.69
N TYR A 33 5.02 0.25 5.78
CA TYR A 33 4.83 0.11 4.33
C TYR A 33 6.16 0.28 3.60
N ARG A 34 6.31 -0.40 2.46
CA ARG A 34 7.46 -0.25 1.55
C ARG A 34 7.00 -0.10 0.11
N ALA A 35 7.83 0.53 -0.72
CA ALA A 35 7.69 0.44 -2.16
C ALA A 35 7.98 -1.01 -2.59
N GLY A 36 7.09 -1.61 -3.37
CA GLY A 36 7.39 -2.85 -4.07
C GLY A 36 8.22 -2.57 -5.31
N ALA A 37 8.89 -3.61 -5.80
CA ALA A 37 9.62 -3.53 -7.05
C ALA A 37 8.56 -3.53 -8.16
N GLY A 38 8.25 -2.35 -8.70
CA GLY A 38 7.51 -2.27 -9.95
C GLY A 38 8.28 -3.05 -11.01
N ALA A 39 7.63 -4.05 -11.61
CA ALA A 39 8.15 -4.68 -12.82
C ALA A 39 8.05 -3.70 -13.99
#